data_AF-A0A8J2MTD3-F1
#
_entry.id   AF-A0A8J2MTD3-F1
#
_cell.length_a   1.000
_cell.length_b   1.000
_cell.length_c   1.000
_cell.angle_alpha   90.00
_cell.angle_beta   90.00
_cell.angle_gamma   90.00
#
_symmetry.space_group_name_H-M   'P 1'
#
loop_
_entity.id
_entity.type
_entity.pdbx_description
1 polymer ?
#
loop_
_entity_poly.entity_id
_entity_poly.type
_entity_poly.pdbx_seq_one_letter_code
_entity_poly.pdbx_strand_id
1 'polypeptide(L)'
;MELINLKLKNKFFCDRCRSGYNRYFIFVQHIFYKIIGLSPWSLDMSNIILKTPPNDNDQIIVCKLSYLGSCYNLLLFLFISSTNFYVLFNLTFPNFLYDSILTPTVRAKLKFVAVLCITFIPLIYICRQKLMISVINRLKNVDIKLQNCRSYKARRRNCYTYFIFIMNFLIFISYIVLVFYYFSKSSVIVQLIILFPDFISSWMIIQFTILLRKIYKRFKSINSAISKLDIRSKLNASEKNGSLLTELAIFEIRTIKFAFIELCEICQDSADFYGLPILISIIHYVLISIIRLYFVILALLQIKESNNMLYVCAVVVNGSIIFLLVVLTSTVTKTTKESNKTGKVINLLMDQCSMDQKIEQRLAKFSSDILHLKIEFTAYDVIPLDRRLLAMIVGTVATYLVIVIQF
;
A
#
# COMPACT_ATOMS: atom_id res chain seq x y z
N MET A 1 -2.95 -18.53 42.40
CA MET A 1 -3.67 -18.97 41.17
C MET A 1 -4.57 -17.85 40.61
N GLU A 2 -5.25 -17.06 41.47
CA GLU A 2 -6.14 -15.96 41.05
C GLU A 2 -5.46 -14.79 40.32
N LEU A 3 -4.24 -14.40 40.70
CA LEU A 3 -3.45 -13.35 40.03
C LEU A 3 -3.09 -13.66 38.56
N ILE A 4 -2.96 -14.95 38.23
CA ILE A 4 -2.70 -15.43 36.87
C ILE A 4 -4.00 -15.39 36.05
N ASN A 5 -5.12 -15.79 36.65
CA ASN A 5 -6.45 -15.69 36.04
C ASN A 5 -6.88 -14.24 35.76
N LEU A 6 -6.57 -13.30 36.66
CA LEU A 6 -6.83 -11.87 36.45
C LEU A 6 -5.98 -11.27 35.32
N LYS A 7 -4.68 -11.64 35.23
CA LYS A 7 -3.81 -11.24 34.11
C LYS A 7 -4.26 -11.83 32.79
N LEU A 8 -4.73 -13.08 32.76
CA LEU A 8 -5.27 -13.72 31.57
C LEU A 8 -6.60 -13.08 31.14
N LYS A 9 -7.51 -12.81 32.09
CA LYS A 9 -8.80 -12.15 31.84
C LYS A 9 -8.63 -10.73 31.31
N ASN A 10 -7.70 -9.95 31.88
CA ASN A 10 -7.37 -8.61 31.41
C ASN A 10 -6.69 -8.61 30.04
N LYS A 11 -5.82 -9.60 29.76
CA LYS A 11 -5.20 -9.77 28.44
C LYS A 11 -6.24 -10.15 27.37
N PHE A 12 -7.15 -11.07 27.69
CA PHE A 12 -8.26 -11.45 26.83
C PHE A 12 -9.21 -10.29 26.54
N PHE A 13 -9.57 -9.50 27.57
CA PHE A 13 -10.43 -8.34 27.40
C PHE A 13 -9.76 -7.26 26.54
N CYS A 14 -8.48 -7.00 26.78
CA CYS A 14 -7.70 -6.04 25.99
C CYS A 14 -7.56 -6.48 24.52
N ASP A 15 -7.32 -7.77 24.25
CA ASP A 15 -7.25 -8.32 22.89
C ASP A 15 -8.63 -8.31 22.18
N ARG A 16 -9.73 -8.48 22.92
CA ARG A 16 -11.11 -8.42 22.39
C ARG A 16 -11.53 -7.00 22.04
N CYS A 17 -11.28 -6.01 22.90
CA CYS A 17 -11.49 -4.60 22.59
C CYS A 17 -10.64 -4.16 21.37
N ARG A 18 -9.37 -4.56 21.33
CA ARG A 18 -8.44 -4.22 20.23
C ARG A 18 -8.83 -4.86 18.90
N SER A 19 -9.47 -6.02 18.93
CA SER A 19 -10.08 -6.67 17.76
C SER A 19 -11.27 -5.87 17.21
N GLY A 20 -12.09 -5.29 18.08
CA GLY A 20 -13.20 -4.39 17.69
C GLY A 20 -12.73 -3.14 16.96
N TYR A 21 -11.80 -2.37 17.56
CA TYR A 21 -11.24 -1.16 16.92
C TYR A 21 -10.66 -1.42 15.53
N ASN A 22 -10.01 -2.57 15.35
CA ASN A 22 -9.40 -2.93 14.08
C ASN A 22 -10.44 -3.24 12.98
N ARG A 23 -11.62 -3.76 13.35
CA ARG A 23 -12.72 -3.96 12.42
C ARG A 23 -13.34 -2.63 11.98
N TYR A 24 -13.62 -1.74 12.93
CA TYR A 24 -14.14 -0.41 12.63
C TYR A 24 -13.20 0.37 11.72
N PHE A 25 -11.90 0.29 11.95
CA PHE A 25 -10.93 0.96 11.09
C PHE A 25 -10.91 0.43 9.65
N ILE A 26 -10.94 -0.90 9.47
CA ILE A 26 -11.00 -1.50 8.12
C ILE A 26 -12.27 -1.05 7.40
N PHE A 27 -13.39 -0.94 8.11
CA PHE A 27 -14.64 -0.44 7.56
C PHE A 27 -14.56 1.03 7.13
N VAL A 28 -14.10 1.91 8.04
CA VAL A 28 -13.90 3.34 7.75
C VAL A 28 -12.96 3.51 6.56
N GLN A 29 -11.87 2.75 6.52
CA GLN A 29 -10.92 2.75 5.41
C GLN A 29 -11.58 2.33 4.09
N HIS A 30 -12.42 1.29 4.09
CA HIS A 30 -13.13 0.84 2.89
C HIS A 30 -14.14 1.88 2.40
N ILE A 31 -14.97 2.45 3.29
CA ILE A 31 -15.91 3.53 2.93
C ILE A 31 -15.14 4.70 2.32
N PHE A 32 -14.06 5.11 2.97
CA PHE A 32 -13.22 6.20 2.52
C PHE A 32 -12.70 5.95 1.09
N TYR A 33 -12.10 4.79 0.81
CA TYR A 33 -11.65 4.47 -0.55
C TYR A 33 -12.79 4.30 -1.55
N LYS A 34 -13.97 3.87 -1.11
CA LYS A 34 -15.14 3.77 -1.98
C LYS A 34 -15.63 5.14 -2.43
N ILE A 35 -15.65 6.13 -1.53
CA ILE A 35 -16.00 7.53 -1.85
C ILE A 35 -14.97 8.15 -2.82
N ILE A 36 -13.68 7.81 -2.68
CA ILE A 36 -12.64 8.32 -3.59
C ILE A 36 -12.69 7.65 -4.97
N GLY A 37 -13.32 6.48 -5.07
CA GLY A 37 -13.29 5.64 -6.26
C GLY A 37 -12.08 4.70 -6.37
N LEU A 38 -11.35 4.47 -5.27
CA LEU A 38 -10.26 3.50 -5.16
C LEU A 38 -10.72 2.13 -4.60
N SER A 39 -12.03 1.91 -4.52
CA SER A 39 -12.60 0.64 -4.09
C SER A 39 -14.00 0.44 -4.70
N PRO A 40 -14.12 0.24 -6.03
CA PRO A 40 -15.42 0.07 -6.69
C PRO A 40 -16.18 -1.19 -6.25
N TRP A 41 -15.50 -2.16 -5.61
CA TRP A 41 -16.12 -3.39 -5.13
C TRP A 41 -16.92 -3.21 -3.83
N SER A 42 -17.84 -4.13 -3.58
CA SER A 42 -18.57 -4.21 -2.31
C SER A 42 -17.85 -5.11 -1.33
N LEU A 43 -18.03 -4.82 -0.05
CA LEU A 43 -17.50 -5.61 1.05
C LEU A 43 -18.70 -6.13 1.86
N ASP A 44 -18.81 -7.45 1.96
CA ASP A 44 -19.88 -8.13 2.67
C ASP A 44 -19.69 -7.95 4.19
N MET A 45 -20.70 -7.35 4.82
CA MET A 45 -20.61 -6.77 6.17
C MET A 45 -21.63 -7.34 7.16
N SER A 46 -22.34 -8.41 6.79
CA SER A 46 -23.35 -9.06 7.63
C SER A 46 -22.87 -9.32 9.07
N ASN A 47 -21.60 -9.68 9.27
CA ASN A 47 -21.05 -10.05 10.58
C ASN A 47 -20.48 -8.87 11.42
N ILE A 48 -20.50 -7.63 10.93
CA ILE A 48 -20.03 -6.46 11.71
C ILE A 48 -21.18 -5.74 12.42
N ILE A 49 -22.38 -5.77 11.84
CA ILE A 49 -23.56 -5.04 12.34
C ILE A 49 -24.34 -5.88 13.37
N LEU A 50 -24.34 -7.21 13.23
CA LEU A 50 -24.93 -8.12 14.22
C LEU A 50 -23.95 -8.30 15.40
N LYS A 51 -24.35 -7.82 16.59
CA LYS A 51 -23.62 -7.98 17.87
C LYS A 51 -23.63 -9.43 18.40
N THR A 52 -23.53 -10.45 17.56
CA THR A 52 -23.42 -11.83 18.04
C THR A 52 -22.00 -12.09 18.57
N PRO A 53 -21.85 -12.77 19.72
CA PRO A 53 -20.54 -13.14 20.22
C PRO A 53 -19.88 -14.07 19.19
N PRO A 54 -18.70 -13.73 18.65
CA PRO A 54 -18.13 -14.50 17.57
C PRO A 54 -17.62 -15.84 18.12
N ASN A 55 -18.07 -16.95 17.55
CA ASN A 55 -17.19 -18.11 17.43
C ASN A 55 -15.99 -17.66 16.59
N ASP A 56 -14.78 -18.10 16.95
CA ASP A 56 -13.52 -17.65 16.32
C ASP A 56 -13.48 -17.86 14.79
N ASN A 57 -14.41 -18.63 14.22
CA ASN A 57 -14.57 -18.94 12.80
C ASN A 57 -15.44 -17.95 11.99
N ASP A 58 -16.20 -17.04 12.60
CA ASP A 58 -17.19 -16.19 11.88
C ASP A 58 -16.63 -14.86 11.34
N GLN A 59 -15.31 -14.76 11.14
CA GLN A 59 -14.61 -13.53 10.72
C GLN A 59 -14.64 -13.30 9.19
N ILE A 60 -15.79 -13.48 8.56
CA ILE A 60 -15.88 -13.66 7.10
C ILE A 60 -16.14 -12.30 6.40
N ILE A 61 -15.11 -11.45 6.28
CA ILE A 61 -15.14 -10.31 5.34
C ILE A 61 -14.97 -10.85 3.91
N VAL A 62 -15.90 -10.64 2.98
CA VAL A 62 -15.79 -11.10 1.58
C VAL A 62 -15.94 -9.90 0.64
N CYS A 63 -15.04 -9.76 -0.32
CA CYS A 63 -15.20 -8.75 -1.37
C CYS A 63 -15.97 -9.36 -2.56
N LYS A 64 -16.94 -8.62 -3.07
CA LYS A 64 -17.77 -8.99 -4.23
C LYS A 64 -17.78 -7.86 -5.25
N LEU A 65 -18.04 -8.22 -6.51
CA LEU A 65 -18.21 -7.24 -7.57
C LEU A 65 -19.42 -6.34 -7.28
N SER A 66 -19.31 -5.04 -7.55
CA SER A 66 -20.40 -4.09 -7.39
C SER A 66 -20.58 -3.27 -8.67
N TYR A 67 -21.70 -3.49 -9.35
CA TYR A 67 -22.07 -2.74 -10.54
C TYR A 67 -22.32 -1.26 -10.22
N LEU A 68 -22.93 -0.96 -9.08
CA LEU A 68 -23.14 0.42 -8.62
C LEU A 68 -21.82 1.14 -8.36
N GLY A 69 -20.84 0.48 -7.74
CA GLY A 69 -19.52 1.08 -7.51
C GLY A 69 -18.73 1.27 -8.81
N SER A 70 -18.90 0.36 -9.78
CA SER A 70 -18.31 0.52 -11.11
C SER A 70 -18.94 1.69 -11.88
N CYS A 71 -20.26 1.83 -11.83
CA CYS A 71 -20.98 2.95 -12.45
C CYS A 71 -20.57 4.29 -11.81
N TYR A 72 -20.47 4.33 -10.47
CA TYR A 72 -19.97 5.50 -9.74
C TYR A 72 -18.57 5.91 -10.20
N ASN A 73 -17.63 4.97 -10.27
CA ASN A 73 -16.27 5.26 -10.74
C ASN A 73 -16.23 5.74 -12.20
N LEU A 74 -17.14 5.27 -13.04
CA LEU A 74 -17.21 5.69 -14.45
C LEU A 74 -17.72 7.13 -14.55
N LEU A 75 -18.76 7.47 -13.79
CA LEU A 75 -19.25 8.85 -13.67
C LEU A 75 -18.17 9.77 -13.09
N LEU A 76 -17.45 9.30 -12.07
CA LEU A 76 -16.34 10.02 -11.46
C LEU A 76 -15.25 10.31 -12.51
N PHE A 77 -14.84 9.31 -13.29
CA PHE A 77 -13.89 9.47 -14.39
C PHE A 77 -14.35 10.53 -15.40
N LEU A 78 -15.60 10.42 -15.89
CA LEU A 78 -16.15 11.35 -16.87
C LEU A 78 -16.21 12.79 -16.33
N PHE A 79 -16.61 12.95 -15.07
CA PHE A 79 -16.67 14.25 -14.41
C PHE A 79 -15.29 14.88 -14.24
N ILE A 80 -14.28 14.11 -13.80
CA ILE A 80 -12.92 14.64 -13.65
C ILE A 80 -12.32 14.98 -15.02
N SER A 81 -12.56 14.14 -16.04
CA SER A 81 -12.03 14.38 -17.39
C SER A 81 -12.64 15.64 -18.01
N SER A 82 -13.96 15.80 -17.94
CA SER A 82 -14.66 16.97 -18.50
C SER A 82 -14.26 18.27 -17.81
N THR A 83 -14.17 18.26 -16.48
CA THR A 83 -13.75 19.44 -15.71
C THR A 83 -12.29 19.83 -15.98
N ASN A 84 -11.38 18.86 -16.13
CA ASN A 84 -10.00 19.15 -16.52
C ASN A 84 -9.88 19.72 -17.93
N PHE A 85 -10.69 19.23 -18.87
CA PHE A 85 -10.74 19.78 -20.22
C PHE A 85 -11.30 21.22 -20.24
N TYR A 86 -12.35 21.48 -19.45
CA TYR A 86 -12.92 22.82 -19.28
C TYR A 86 -11.90 23.81 -18.68
N VAL A 87 -11.17 23.40 -17.64
CA VAL A 87 -10.12 24.22 -17.02
C VAL A 87 -8.98 24.49 -17.99
N LEU A 88 -8.58 23.51 -18.81
CA LEU A 88 -7.58 23.73 -19.85
C LEU A 88 -8.05 24.85 -20.78
N PHE A 89 -9.23 24.70 -21.40
CA PHE A 89 -9.72 25.61 -22.43
C PHE A 89 -9.81 27.06 -21.91
N ASN A 90 -10.36 27.24 -20.71
CA ASN A 90 -10.57 28.57 -20.12
C ASN A 90 -9.31 29.19 -19.51
N LEU A 91 -8.31 28.41 -19.09
CA LEU A 91 -7.02 28.96 -18.63
C LEU A 91 -6.05 29.26 -19.77
N THR A 92 -6.26 28.71 -20.97
CA THR A 92 -5.44 29.02 -22.16
C THR A 92 -5.78 30.33 -22.87
N PHE A 93 -6.90 30.98 -22.55
CA PHE A 93 -7.32 32.27 -23.11
C PHE A 93 -8.04 33.07 -22.00
N PRO A 94 -7.58 34.20 -21.44
CA PRO A 94 -6.47 35.12 -21.79
C PRO A 94 -5.57 35.55 -20.58
N ASN A 95 -4.53 36.36 -20.84
CA ASN A 95 -3.82 37.26 -19.90
C ASN A 95 -2.92 36.69 -18.79
N PHE A 96 -1.80 36.07 -19.13
CA PHE A 96 -0.57 36.20 -18.30
C PHE A 96 0.66 36.25 -19.21
N LEU A 97 0.86 37.39 -19.87
CA LEU A 97 2.18 37.82 -20.35
C LEU A 97 3.04 38.12 -19.11
N TYR A 98 3.72 37.10 -18.60
CA TYR A 98 4.87 37.31 -17.73
C TYR A 98 6.03 36.55 -18.35
N ASP A 99 7.08 37.32 -18.64
CA ASP A 99 8.38 36.86 -19.11
C ASP A 99 8.98 35.88 -18.10
N SER A 100 8.82 34.59 -18.35
CA SER A 100 9.63 33.56 -17.74
C SER A 100 10.02 32.57 -18.81
N ILE A 101 11.26 32.09 -18.74
CA ILE A 101 11.88 31.11 -19.65
C ILE A 101 10.96 29.90 -19.93
N LEU A 102 10.26 29.40 -18.90
CA LEU A 102 9.14 28.47 -19.09
C LEU A 102 7.86 29.24 -19.43
N THR A 103 7.54 29.35 -20.73
CA THR A 103 6.32 30.02 -21.18
C THR A 103 5.09 29.45 -20.44
N PRO A 104 4.13 30.30 -20.02
CA PRO A 104 2.90 29.87 -19.36
C PRO A 104 2.16 28.73 -20.09
N THR A 105 2.31 28.69 -21.42
CA THR A 105 1.76 27.66 -22.31
C THR A 105 2.42 26.30 -22.11
N VAL A 106 3.74 26.21 -21.97
CA VAL A 106 4.44 24.94 -21.69
C VAL A 106 4.06 24.41 -20.30
N ARG A 107 3.95 25.29 -19.31
CA ARG A 107 3.51 24.92 -17.95
C ARG A 107 2.09 24.33 -17.95
N ALA A 108 1.16 24.99 -18.63
CA ALA A 108 -0.22 24.53 -18.73
C ALA A 108 -0.29 23.15 -19.41
N LYS A 109 0.47 22.95 -20.49
CA LYS A 109 0.53 21.68 -21.21
C LYS A 109 1.11 20.54 -20.36
N LEU A 110 2.24 20.74 -19.67
CA LEU A 110 2.83 19.71 -18.81
C LEU A 110 1.93 19.32 -17.65
N LYS A 111 1.32 20.31 -16.97
CA LYS A 111 0.38 20.06 -15.89
C LYS A 111 -0.88 19.35 -16.39
N PHE A 112 -1.36 19.72 -17.57
CA PHE A 112 -2.53 19.08 -18.18
C PHE A 112 -2.28 17.60 -18.50
N VAL A 113 -1.15 17.27 -19.13
CA VAL A 113 -0.78 15.88 -19.44
C VAL A 113 -0.72 15.06 -18.15
N ALA A 114 -0.06 15.58 -17.10
CA ALA A 114 0.04 14.89 -15.83
C ALA A 114 -1.33 14.63 -15.17
N VAL A 115 -2.21 15.64 -15.20
CA VAL A 115 -3.56 15.53 -14.65
C VAL A 115 -4.45 14.58 -15.46
N LEU A 116 -4.38 14.63 -16.80
CA LEU A 116 -5.06 13.66 -17.66
C LEU A 116 -4.63 12.23 -17.37
N CYS A 117 -3.33 11.98 -17.16
CA CYS A 117 -2.86 10.64 -16.83
C CYS A 117 -3.50 10.12 -15.53
N ILE A 118 -3.69 10.99 -14.53
CA ILE A 118 -4.31 10.59 -13.25
C ILE A 118 -5.81 10.33 -13.38
N THR A 119 -6.51 10.99 -14.29
CA THR A 119 -7.96 10.74 -14.46
C THR A 119 -8.22 9.29 -14.87
N PHE A 120 -7.26 8.59 -15.48
CA PHE A 120 -7.37 7.17 -15.80
C PHE A 120 -7.32 6.25 -14.57
N ILE A 121 -6.90 6.69 -13.39
CA ILE A 121 -6.78 5.82 -12.20
C ILE A 121 -8.14 5.17 -11.82
N PRO A 122 -9.25 5.91 -11.63
CA PRO A 122 -10.57 5.31 -11.41
C PRO A 122 -10.98 4.29 -12.48
N LEU A 123 -10.62 4.52 -13.75
CA LEU A 123 -10.89 3.62 -14.86
C LEU A 123 -10.08 2.32 -14.75
N ILE A 124 -8.77 2.42 -14.43
CA ILE A 124 -7.91 1.26 -14.18
C ILE A 124 -8.48 0.41 -13.04
N TYR A 125 -8.99 1.04 -11.98
CA TYR A 125 -9.63 0.35 -10.87
C TYR A 125 -10.89 -0.40 -11.30
N ILE A 126 -11.72 0.15 -12.20
CA ILE A 126 -12.87 -0.56 -12.78
C ILE A 126 -12.41 -1.76 -13.60
N CYS A 127 -11.47 -1.55 -14.53
CA CYS A 127 -11.01 -2.58 -15.46
C CYS A 127 -10.37 -3.75 -14.73
N ARG A 128 -9.58 -3.47 -13.67
CA ARG A 128 -8.80 -4.47 -12.93
C ARG A 128 -9.43 -4.89 -11.60
N GLN A 129 -10.67 -4.49 -11.29
CA GLN A 129 -11.30 -4.77 -9.99
C GLN A 129 -11.35 -6.26 -9.63
N LYS A 130 -11.55 -7.14 -10.63
CA LYS A 130 -11.60 -8.60 -10.40
C LYS A 130 -10.32 -9.13 -9.76
N LEU A 131 -9.18 -8.60 -10.20
CA LEU A 131 -7.87 -9.00 -9.71
C LEU A 131 -7.67 -8.55 -8.26
N MET A 132 -8.03 -7.32 -7.92
CA MET A 132 -7.95 -6.83 -6.53
C MET A 132 -8.91 -7.56 -5.58
N ILE A 133 -10.12 -7.90 -6.04
CA ILE A 133 -11.07 -8.73 -5.28
C ILE A 133 -10.46 -10.11 -5.00
N SER A 134 -9.84 -10.73 -6.01
CA SER A 134 -9.12 -11.99 -5.88
C SER A 134 -8.03 -11.89 -4.82
N VAL A 135 -7.15 -10.89 -4.91
CA VAL A 135 -6.08 -10.62 -3.94
C VAL A 135 -6.61 -10.55 -2.51
N ILE A 136 -7.67 -9.79 -2.26
CA ILE A 136 -8.23 -9.64 -0.89
C ILE A 136 -8.81 -10.97 -0.39
N ASN A 137 -9.55 -11.68 -1.23
CA ASN A 137 -10.20 -12.95 -0.85
C ASN A 137 -9.18 -14.08 -0.64
N ARG A 138 -8.14 -14.15 -1.48
CA ARG A 138 -7.00 -15.09 -1.34
C ARG A 138 -6.22 -14.80 -0.06
N LEU A 139 -5.93 -13.53 0.23
CA LEU A 139 -5.26 -13.12 1.47
C LEU A 139 -6.01 -13.54 2.73
N LYS A 140 -7.35 -13.52 2.67
CA LYS A 140 -8.20 -14.06 3.73
C LYS A 140 -8.11 -15.59 3.82
N ASN A 141 -8.13 -16.31 2.70
CA ASN A 141 -8.00 -17.76 2.69
C ASN A 141 -6.66 -18.20 3.35
N VAL A 142 -5.59 -17.45 3.08
CA VAL A 142 -4.30 -17.62 3.78
C VAL A 142 -4.45 -17.46 5.28
N ASP A 143 -5.17 -16.43 5.76
CA ASP A 143 -5.39 -16.23 7.19
C ASP A 143 -6.15 -17.40 7.83
N ILE A 144 -7.21 -17.89 7.19
CA ILE A 144 -8.01 -19.00 7.69
C ILE A 144 -7.14 -20.25 7.84
N LYS A 145 -6.35 -20.57 6.82
CA LYS A 145 -5.45 -21.74 6.85
C LYS A 145 -4.34 -21.60 7.89
N LEU A 146 -3.75 -20.42 8.02
CA LEU A 146 -2.69 -20.16 9.01
C LEU A 146 -3.22 -20.18 10.45
N GLN A 147 -4.48 -19.81 10.69
CA GLN A 147 -5.09 -19.90 12.02
C GLN A 147 -5.18 -21.34 12.54
N ASN A 148 -5.22 -22.34 11.66
CA ASN A 148 -5.21 -23.76 12.02
C ASN A 148 -3.82 -24.26 12.49
N CYS A 149 -2.75 -23.48 12.33
CA CYS A 149 -1.40 -23.86 12.75
C CYS A 149 -1.14 -23.46 14.22
N ARG A 150 -0.64 -24.37 15.06
CA ARG A 150 -0.36 -24.07 16.49
C ARG A 150 0.81 -23.11 16.66
N SER A 151 1.80 -23.25 15.78
CA SER A 151 3.01 -22.40 15.74
C SER A 151 2.73 -20.96 15.28
N TYR A 152 1.58 -20.72 14.62
CA TYR A 152 1.21 -19.41 14.10
C TYR A 152 0.66 -18.50 15.20
N LYS A 153 1.26 -17.31 15.33
CA LYS A 153 0.70 -16.23 16.14
C LYS A 153 0.38 -15.04 15.25
N ALA A 154 -0.91 -14.78 15.07
CA ALA A 154 -1.39 -13.62 14.32
C ALA A 154 -0.95 -12.33 15.01
N ARG A 155 -0.07 -11.55 14.37
CA ARG A 155 0.39 -10.27 14.93
C ARG A 155 -0.63 -9.18 14.64
N ARG A 156 -1.64 -9.05 15.51
CA ARG A 156 -2.78 -8.11 15.37
C ARG A 156 -2.42 -6.61 15.46
N ARG A 157 -1.18 -6.24 15.81
CA ARG A 157 -0.84 -4.83 16.07
C ARG A 157 -0.74 -4.03 14.77
N ASN A 158 -1.75 -3.22 14.49
CA ASN A 158 -1.86 -2.40 13.27
C ASN A 158 -1.38 -0.94 13.42
N CYS A 159 -0.75 -0.56 14.54
CA CYS A 159 -0.32 0.83 14.84
C CYS A 159 0.35 1.57 13.68
N TYR A 160 1.29 0.94 12.97
CA TYR A 160 1.97 1.56 11.83
C TYR A 160 1.02 1.88 10.65
N THR A 161 0.02 1.03 10.41
CA THR A 161 -0.99 1.24 9.37
C THR A 161 -1.89 2.43 9.72
N TYR A 162 -2.32 2.54 10.97
CA TYR A 162 -3.06 3.72 11.46
C TYR A 162 -2.23 4.98 11.32
N PHE A 163 -0.97 4.92 11.75
CA PHE A 163 -0.05 6.05 11.72
C PHE A 163 0.12 6.59 10.29
N ILE A 164 0.41 5.73 9.31
CA ILE A 164 0.55 6.16 7.91
C ILE A 164 -0.75 6.79 7.40
N PHE A 165 -1.90 6.16 7.68
CA PHE A 165 -3.19 6.65 7.21
C PHE A 165 -3.52 8.05 7.79
N ILE A 166 -3.36 8.21 9.11
CA ILE A 166 -3.62 9.47 9.81
C ILE A 166 -2.63 10.55 9.39
N MET A 167 -1.33 10.22 9.28
CA MET A 167 -0.33 11.20 8.84
C MET A 167 -0.59 11.69 7.42
N ASN A 168 -0.93 10.80 6.48
CA ASN A 168 -1.32 11.23 5.14
C ASN A 168 -2.57 12.11 5.15
N PHE A 169 -3.55 11.80 6.00
CA PHE A 169 -4.75 12.61 6.17
C PHE A 169 -4.43 14.03 6.66
N LEU A 170 -3.58 14.15 7.69
CA LEU A 170 -3.15 15.44 8.24
C LEU A 170 -2.34 16.26 7.23
N ILE A 171 -1.42 15.62 6.51
CA ILE A 171 -0.65 16.26 5.43
C ILE A 171 -1.61 16.78 4.36
N PHE A 172 -2.61 15.99 3.95
CA PHE A 172 -3.56 16.43 2.94
C PHE A 172 -4.46 17.58 3.42
N ILE A 173 -4.91 17.56 4.67
CA ILE A 173 -5.64 18.70 5.26
C ILE A 173 -4.78 19.96 5.21
N SER A 174 -3.50 19.86 5.61
CA SER A 174 -2.59 21.01 5.54
C SER A 174 -2.44 21.52 4.10
N TYR A 175 -2.41 20.62 3.12
CA TYR A 175 -2.34 20.98 1.72
C TYR A 175 -3.62 21.69 1.23
N ILE A 176 -4.80 21.19 1.59
CA ILE A 176 -6.09 21.85 1.29
C ILE A 176 -6.06 23.29 1.83
N VAL A 177 -5.74 23.47 3.11
CA VAL A 177 -5.72 24.81 3.74
C VAL A 177 -4.79 25.76 2.99
N LEU A 178 -3.60 25.30 2.61
CA LEU A 178 -2.63 26.09 1.85
C LEU A 178 -3.15 26.46 0.46
N VAL A 179 -3.81 25.54 -0.26
CA VAL A 179 -4.36 25.83 -1.58
C VAL A 179 -5.50 26.83 -1.50
N PHE A 180 -6.44 26.65 -0.57
CA PHE A 180 -7.57 27.58 -0.40
C PHE A 180 -7.10 28.99 -0.01
N TYR A 181 -6.07 29.08 0.83
CA TYR A 181 -5.48 30.35 1.22
C TYR A 181 -4.75 31.04 0.05
N TYR A 182 -3.86 30.31 -0.62
CA TYR A 182 -3.02 30.86 -1.70
C TYR A 182 -3.84 31.22 -2.95
N PHE A 183 -4.78 30.36 -3.35
CA PHE A 183 -5.64 30.57 -4.50
C PHE A 183 -6.97 31.26 -4.14
N SER A 184 -7.05 31.99 -3.03
CA SER A 184 -8.29 32.62 -2.53
C SER A 184 -9.03 33.48 -3.58
N LYS A 185 -8.31 34.06 -4.54
CA LYS A 185 -8.87 34.85 -5.66
C LYS A 185 -9.46 33.99 -6.80
N SER A 186 -9.09 32.71 -6.88
CA SER A 186 -9.61 31.77 -7.88
C SER A 186 -10.91 31.14 -7.39
N SER A 187 -11.76 30.69 -8.32
CA SER A 187 -12.99 29.98 -7.95
C SER A 187 -12.67 28.68 -7.21
N VAL A 188 -13.52 28.33 -6.24
CA VAL A 188 -13.40 27.08 -5.46
C VAL A 188 -13.34 25.85 -6.36
N ILE A 189 -14.08 25.88 -7.49
CA ILE A 189 -14.09 24.79 -8.47
C ILE A 189 -12.69 24.56 -9.05
N VAL A 190 -11.97 25.61 -9.44
CA VAL A 190 -10.61 25.50 -9.98
C VAL A 190 -9.64 24.97 -8.91
N GLN A 191 -9.79 25.40 -7.66
CA GLN A 191 -8.97 24.89 -6.55
C GLN A 191 -9.16 23.40 -6.32
N LEU A 192 -10.42 22.93 -6.31
CA LEU A 192 -10.75 21.51 -6.14
C LEU A 192 -10.19 20.66 -7.28
N ILE A 193 -10.25 21.14 -8.52
CA ILE A 193 -9.71 20.44 -9.69
C ILE A 193 -8.19 20.27 -9.59
N ILE A 194 -7.47 21.26 -9.04
CA ILE A 194 -6.01 21.15 -8.81
C ILE A 194 -5.69 20.14 -7.70
N LEU A 195 -6.49 20.11 -6.62
CA LEU A 195 -6.26 19.25 -5.46
C LEU A 195 -6.55 17.77 -5.72
N PHE A 196 -7.56 17.50 -6.55
CA PHE A 196 -8.15 16.17 -6.66
C PHE A 196 -7.21 15.09 -7.26
N PRO A 197 -6.40 15.38 -8.30
CA PRO A 197 -5.42 14.41 -8.81
C PRO A 197 -4.33 14.05 -7.79
N ASP A 198 -3.82 15.05 -7.06
CA ASP A 198 -2.84 14.86 -5.99
C ASP A 198 -3.44 14.00 -4.87
N PHE A 199 -4.73 14.21 -4.54
CA PHE A 199 -5.48 13.41 -3.58
C PHE A 199 -5.57 11.93 -4.01
N ILE A 200 -6.07 11.65 -5.21
CA ILE A 200 -6.23 10.28 -5.71
C ILE A 200 -4.90 9.54 -5.69
N SER A 201 -3.85 10.17 -6.24
CA SER A 201 -2.51 9.56 -6.32
C SER A 201 -1.93 9.26 -4.93
N SER A 202 -2.05 10.20 -4.00
CA SER A 202 -1.65 10.03 -2.59
C SER A 202 -2.34 8.82 -1.96
N TRP A 203 -3.66 8.75 -2.04
CA TRP A 203 -4.44 7.71 -1.39
C TRP A 203 -4.27 6.34 -2.04
N MET A 204 -4.03 6.29 -3.35
CA MET A 204 -3.70 5.05 -4.06
C MET A 204 -2.37 4.46 -3.56
N ILE A 205 -1.30 5.28 -3.45
CA ILE A 205 -0.01 4.82 -2.91
C ILE A 205 -0.13 4.34 -1.47
N ILE A 206 -0.93 5.04 -0.65
CA ILE A 206 -1.21 4.64 0.73
C ILE A 206 -1.99 3.32 0.77
N GLN A 207 -2.99 3.12 -0.11
CA GLN A 207 -3.74 1.87 -0.19
C GLN A 207 -2.82 0.68 -0.49
N PHE A 208 -1.93 0.83 -1.47
CA PHE A 208 -0.95 -0.20 -1.82
C PHE A 208 0.01 -0.49 -0.68
N THR A 209 0.57 0.56 -0.07
CA THR A 209 1.47 0.43 1.09
C THR A 209 0.80 -0.32 2.23
N ILE A 210 -0.48 -0.04 2.51
CA ILE A 210 -1.23 -0.72 3.57
C ILE A 210 -1.44 -2.21 3.22
N LEU A 211 -1.74 -2.55 1.97
CA LEU A 211 -1.82 -3.93 1.49
C LEU A 211 -0.49 -4.66 1.68
N LEU A 212 0.62 -4.09 1.18
CA LEU A 212 1.95 -4.68 1.34
C LEU A 212 2.32 -4.85 2.80
N ARG A 213 1.97 -3.89 3.66
CA ARG A 213 2.22 -4.00 5.10
C ARG A 213 1.45 -5.16 5.73
N LYS A 214 0.23 -5.43 5.27
CA LYS A 214 -0.57 -6.58 5.70
C LYS A 214 0.11 -7.89 5.24
N ILE A 215 0.63 -7.94 4.01
CA ILE A 215 1.35 -9.11 3.47
C ILE A 215 2.67 -9.34 4.23
N TYR A 216 3.50 -8.31 4.41
CA TYR A 216 4.74 -8.34 5.19
C TYR A 216 4.55 -8.95 6.59
N LYS A 217 3.45 -8.59 7.29
CA LYS A 217 3.17 -9.15 8.61
C LYS A 217 2.96 -10.66 8.57
N ARG A 218 2.37 -11.17 7.50
CA ARG A 218 2.14 -12.61 7.31
C ARG A 218 3.44 -13.33 7.01
N PHE A 219 4.29 -12.80 6.12
CA PHE A 219 5.64 -13.34 5.93
C PHE A 219 6.42 -13.40 7.24
N LYS A 220 6.39 -12.32 8.03
CA LYS A 220 7.03 -12.29 9.34
C LYS A 220 6.45 -13.30 10.34
N SER A 221 5.13 -13.47 10.35
CA SER A 221 4.47 -14.47 11.20
C SER A 221 4.77 -15.89 10.75
N ILE A 222 4.84 -16.15 9.44
CA ILE A 222 5.29 -17.43 8.85
C ILE A 222 6.72 -17.72 9.27
N ASN A 223 7.65 -16.78 9.08
CA ASN A 223 9.05 -16.96 9.50
C ASN A 223 9.17 -17.26 11.00
N SER A 224 8.36 -16.60 11.82
CA SER A 224 8.32 -16.89 13.25
C SER A 224 7.63 -18.22 13.59
N ALA A 225 6.70 -18.71 12.78
CA ALA A 225 6.05 -20.00 12.97
C ALA A 225 7.04 -21.12 12.62
N ILE A 226 7.71 -21.01 11.47
CA ILE A 226 8.77 -21.93 11.04
C ILE A 226 9.86 -22.01 12.12
N SER A 227 10.39 -20.88 12.59
CA SER A 227 11.44 -20.89 13.62
C SER A 227 11.02 -21.48 14.98
N LYS A 228 9.72 -21.67 15.22
CA LYS A 228 9.16 -22.25 16.45
C LYS A 228 8.67 -23.68 16.26
N LEU A 229 8.75 -24.22 15.05
CA LEU A 229 8.59 -25.64 14.82
C LEU A 229 9.81 -26.32 15.46
N ASP A 230 9.77 -26.51 16.77
CA ASP A 230 10.74 -27.30 17.50
C ASP A 230 10.41 -28.77 17.25
N ILE A 231 11.05 -29.31 16.20
CA ILE A 231 10.87 -30.69 15.76
C ILE A 231 11.78 -31.61 16.58
N ARG A 232 12.94 -31.12 17.03
CA ARG A 232 13.94 -31.90 17.78
C ARG A 232 13.45 -32.30 19.17
N SER A 233 12.81 -31.39 19.93
CA SER A 233 12.21 -31.77 21.22
C SER A 233 11.01 -32.70 21.09
N LYS A 234 10.26 -32.59 19.99
CA LYS A 234 9.09 -33.45 19.70
C LYS A 234 9.48 -34.86 19.29
N LEU A 235 10.59 -35.03 18.57
CA LEU A 235 11.13 -36.33 18.18
C LEU A 235 11.74 -37.06 19.37
N ASN A 236 12.51 -36.37 20.22
CA ASN A 236 13.16 -36.97 21.38
C ASN A 236 12.19 -37.39 22.50
N ALA A 237 10.98 -36.83 22.56
CA ALA A 237 9.96 -37.18 23.56
C ALA A 237 9.18 -38.46 23.22
N SER A 238 9.56 -39.20 22.17
CA SER A 238 8.64 -40.10 21.48
C SER A 238 9.14 -41.52 21.30
N GLU A 239 8.92 -42.36 22.31
CA GLU A 239 8.94 -43.83 22.16
C GLU A 239 7.53 -44.45 22.11
N LYS A 240 6.44 -43.67 22.33
CA LYS A 240 5.06 -44.21 22.30
C LYS A 240 4.02 -43.45 21.45
N ASN A 241 4.26 -42.18 21.05
CA ASN A 241 3.30 -41.35 20.28
C ASN A 241 3.89 -40.69 19.00
N GLY A 242 4.94 -41.29 18.42
CA GLY A 242 5.77 -40.68 17.36
C GLY A 242 5.05 -40.36 16.07
N SER A 243 4.17 -41.24 15.60
CA SER A 243 3.48 -41.07 14.32
C SER A 243 2.59 -39.83 14.26
N LEU A 244 1.80 -39.58 15.31
CA LEU A 244 0.82 -38.48 15.33
C LEU A 244 1.50 -37.09 15.43
N LEU A 245 2.60 -36.98 16.17
CA LEU A 245 3.37 -35.73 16.26
C LEU A 245 4.09 -35.40 14.94
N THR A 246 4.64 -36.42 14.26
CA THR A 246 5.23 -36.28 12.94
C THR A 246 4.18 -35.88 11.90
N GLU A 247 2.99 -36.49 11.92
CA GLU A 247 1.87 -36.12 11.03
C GLU A 247 1.41 -34.67 11.24
N LEU A 248 1.29 -34.22 12.49
CA LEU A 248 0.97 -32.82 12.80
C LEU A 248 2.06 -31.85 12.30
N ALA A 249 3.34 -32.19 12.46
CA ALA A 249 4.45 -31.37 11.94
C ALA A 249 4.42 -31.29 10.41
N ILE A 250 4.19 -32.41 9.72
CA ILE A 250 4.04 -32.47 8.26
C ILE A 250 2.85 -31.61 7.81
N PHE A 251 1.72 -31.67 8.52
CA PHE A 251 0.55 -30.84 8.24
C PHE A 251 0.86 -29.34 8.40
N GLU A 252 1.54 -28.93 9.47
CA GLU A 252 1.95 -27.53 9.67
C GLU A 252 2.91 -27.05 8.59
N ILE A 253 3.93 -27.85 8.23
CA ILE A 253 4.87 -27.53 7.14
C ILE A 253 4.13 -27.35 5.83
N ARG A 254 3.20 -28.27 5.50
CA ARG A 254 2.38 -28.19 4.27
C ARG A 254 1.52 -26.93 4.24
N THR A 255 0.90 -26.59 5.37
CA THR A 255 0.02 -25.41 5.48
C THR A 255 0.82 -24.12 5.38
N ILE A 256 1.98 -24.04 6.03
CA ILE A 256 2.89 -22.90 5.95
C ILE A 256 3.41 -22.73 4.52
N LYS A 257 3.81 -23.82 3.86
CA LYS A 257 4.23 -23.80 2.46
C LYS A 257 3.15 -23.28 1.55
N PHE A 258 1.93 -23.81 1.65
CA PHE A 258 0.77 -23.31 0.89
C PHE A 258 0.58 -21.81 1.11
N ALA A 259 0.58 -21.36 2.37
CA ALA A 259 0.40 -19.95 2.70
C ALA A 259 1.52 -19.07 2.15
N PHE A 260 2.76 -19.53 2.15
CA PHE A 260 3.88 -18.78 1.59
C PHE A 260 3.76 -18.60 0.08
N ILE A 261 3.49 -19.68 -0.66
CA ILE A 261 3.32 -19.65 -2.12
C ILE A 261 2.17 -18.71 -2.49
N GLU A 262 1.02 -18.88 -1.83
CA GLU A 262 -0.17 -18.05 -2.04
C GLU A 262 0.12 -16.55 -1.76
N LEU A 263 0.94 -16.23 -0.75
CA LEU A 263 1.36 -14.85 -0.50
C LEU A 263 2.31 -14.30 -1.57
N CYS A 264 3.16 -15.13 -2.17
CA CYS A 264 4.02 -14.72 -3.27
C CYS A 264 3.19 -14.38 -4.51
N GLU A 265 2.21 -15.23 -4.84
CA GLU A 265 1.28 -14.98 -5.95
C GLU A 265 0.42 -13.73 -5.67
N ILE A 266 -0.07 -13.54 -4.45
CA ILE A 266 -0.76 -12.29 -4.04
C ILE A 266 0.16 -11.07 -4.23
N CYS A 267 1.47 -11.19 -3.95
CA CYS A 267 2.41 -10.11 -4.20
C CYS A 267 2.53 -9.78 -5.68
N GLN A 268 2.63 -10.80 -6.55
CA GLN A 268 2.69 -10.63 -8.01
C GLN A 268 1.39 -9.97 -8.52
N ASP A 269 0.23 -10.54 -8.21
CA ASP A 269 -1.07 -9.95 -8.55
C ASP A 269 -1.17 -8.49 -8.06
N SER A 270 -0.72 -8.21 -6.84
CA SER A 270 -0.73 -6.84 -6.32
C SER A 270 0.21 -5.90 -7.07
N ALA A 271 1.40 -6.37 -7.47
CA ALA A 271 2.32 -5.59 -8.28
C ALA A 271 1.71 -5.29 -9.65
N ASP A 272 1.06 -6.28 -10.27
CA ASP A 272 0.39 -6.14 -11.55
C ASP A 272 -0.78 -5.15 -11.47
N PHE A 273 -1.57 -5.17 -10.39
CA PHE A 273 -2.67 -4.23 -10.19
C PHE A 273 -2.18 -2.78 -10.08
N TYR A 274 -1.23 -2.55 -9.17
CA TYR A 274 -0.78 -1.20 -8.80
C TYR A 274 0.33 -0.67 -9.69
N GLY A 275 0.96 -1.51 -10.52
CA GLY A 275 2.12 -1.15 -11.34
C GLY A 275 1.86 0.06 -12.24
N LEU A 276 0.78 0.00 -13.05
CA LEU A 276 0.40 1.09 -13.96
C LEU A 276 -0.06 2.36 -13.20
N PRO A 277 -0.96 2.30 -12.20
CA PRO A 277 -1.31 3.47 -11.40
C PRO A 277 -0.11 4.14 -10.71
N ILE A 278 0.82 3.36 -10.16
CA ILE A 278 2.01 3.90 -9.50
C ILE A 278 2.94 4.56 -10.52
N LEU A 279 3.12 3.97 -11.71
CA LEU A 279 3.92 4.59 -12.76
C LEU A 279 3.36 5.96 -13.16
N ILE A 280 2.04 6.04 -13.38
CA ILE A 280 1.33 7.29 -13.66
C ILE A 280 1.55 8.32 -12.54
N SER A 281 1.40 7.91 -11.28
CA SER A 281 1.62 8.81 -10.13
C SER A 281 3.08 9.26 -10.00
N ILE A 282 4.07 8.40 -10.27
CA ILE A 282 5.48 8.77 -10.25
C ILE A 282 5.77 9.85 -11.31
N ILE A 283 5.33 9.64 -12.55
CA ILE A 283 5.52 10.60 -13.65
C ILE A 283 4.89 11.94 -13.28
N HIS A 284 3.65 11.93 -12.80
CA HIS A 284 2.96 13.13 -12.34
C HIS A 284 3.73 13.87 -11.24
N TYR A 285 4.18 13.16 -10.20
CA TYR A 285 4.89 13.79 -9.09
C TYR A 285 6.26 14.34 -9.51
N VAL A 286 6.98 13.68 -10.42
CA VAL A 286 8.25 14.21 -10.97
C VAL A 286 7.99 15.52 -11.71
N LEU A 287 7.02 15.55 -12.63
CA LEU A 287 6.69 16.75 -13.42
C LEU A 287 6.27 17.92 -12.52
N ILE A 288 5.41 17.66 -11.55
CA ILE A 288 4.95 18.68 -10.62
C ILE A 288 6.07 19.15 -9.69
N SER A 289 6.95 18.25 -9.24
CA SER A 289 8.08 18.59 -8.37
C SER A 289 9.05 19.52 -9.08
N ILE A 290 9.40 19.25 -10.34
CA ILE A 290 10.26 20.12 -11.16
C ILE A 290 9.66 21.53 -11.26
N ILE A 291 8.38 21.65 -11.64
CA ILE A 291 7.72 22.96 -11.79
C ILE A 291 7.73 23.73 -10.46
N ARG A 292 7.38 23.07 -9.34
CA ARG A 292 7.29 23.72 -8.02
C ARG A 292 8.66 24.13 -7.48
N LEU A 293 9.66 23.27 -7.60
CA LEU A 293 11.02 23.55 -7.12
C LEU A 293 11.71 24.64 -7.95
N TYR A 294 11.45 24.72 -9.25
CA TYR A 294 11.92 25.82 -10.09
C TYR A 294 11.48 27.18 -9.52
N PHE A 295 10.20 27.32 -9.16
CA PHE A 295 9.72 28.56 -8.55
C PHE A 295 10.29 28.84 -7.16
N VAL A 296 10.53 27.79 -6.38
CA VAL A 296 11.24 27.92 -5.09
C VAL A 296 12.64 28.47 -5.30
N ILE A 297 13.37 27.99 -6.29
CA ILE A 297 14.74 28.44 -6.55
C ILE A 297 14.74 29.89 -7.07
N LEU A 298 13.86 30.24 -8.01
CA LEU A 298 13.73 31.64 -8.47
C LEU A 298 13.39 32.61 -7.33
N ALA A 299 12.53 32.18 -6.40
CA ALA A 299 12.19 32.93 -5.19
C ALA A 299 13.41 33.12 -4.29
N LEU A 300 14.19 32.06 -4.06
CA LEU A 300 15.40 32.10 -3.22
C LEU A 300 16.49 32.98 -3.82
N LEU A 301 16.63 32.99 -5.15
CA LEU A 301 17.59 33.83 -5.86
C LEU A 301 17.16 35.30 -5.97
N GLN A 302 16.00 35.67 -5.42
CA GLN A 302 15.42 37.02 -5.50
C GLN A 302 15.24 37.56 -6.93
N ILE A 303 15.29 36.68 -7.94
CA ILE A 303 15.06 37.02 -9.36
C ILE A 303 13.60 37.46 -9.57
N LYS A 304 12.70 36.96 -8.72
CA LYS A 304 11.28 37.32 -8.75
C LYS A 304 10.79 37.55 -7.32
N GLU A 305 10.10 38.68 -7.09
CA GLU A 305 9.37 38.90 -5.84
C GLU A 305 8.40 37.73 -5.64
N SER A 306 8.67 36.94 -4.62
CA SER A 306 7.88 35.76 -4.31
C SER A 306 7.13 36.00 -3.01
N ASN A 307 5.85 35.67 -3.02
CA ASN A 307 5.07 35.61 -1.79
C ASN A 307 5.59 34.42 -0.95
N ASN A 308 6.01 34.65 0.30
CA ASN A 308 6.50 33.63 1.23
C ASN A 308 5.58 32.39 1.30
N MET A 309 4.28 32.58 1.05
CA MET A 309 3.29 31.50 1.02
C MET A 309 3.45 30.51 -0.14
N LEU A 310 3.94 30.95 -1.30
CA LEU A 310 4.23 30.06 -2.43
C LEU A 310 5.37 29.10 -2.06
N TYR A 311 6.41 29.63 -1.40
CA TYR A 311 7.53 28.85 -0.90
C TYR A 311 7.06 27.78 0.10
N VAL A 312 6.27 28.18 1.11
CA VAL A 312 5.70 27.25 2.10
C VAL A 312 4.85 26.17 1.42
N CYS A 313 3.99 26.54 0.47
CA CYS A 313 3.19 25.59 -0.28
C CYS A 313 4.07 24.59 -1.04
N ALA A 314 5.07 25.06 -1.78
CA ALA A 314 5.95 24.19 -2.54
C ALA A 314 6.76 23.24 -1.64
N VAL A 315 7.26 23.69 -0.50
CA VAL A 315 7.97 22.85 0.47
C VAL A 315 7.06 21.79 1.06
N VAL A 316 5.84 22.15 1.48
CA VAL A 316 4.88 21.20 2.07
C VAL A 316 4.50 20.11 1.08
N VAL A 317 4.23 20.44 -0.19
CA VAL A 317 3.85 19.41 -1.16
C VAL A 317 5.02 18.58 -1.64
N ASN A 318 6.22 19.15 -1.84
CA ASN A 318 7.38 18.32 -2.15
C ASN A 318 7.73 17.40 -0.96
N GLY A 319 7.59 17.89 0.27
CA GLY A 319 7.71 17.08 1.48
C GLY A 319 6.70 15.94 1.53
N SER A 320 5.44 16.17 1.12
CA SER A 320 4.42 15.11 1.07
C SER A 320 4.74 14.03 0.02
N ILE A 321 5.28 14.41 -1.14
CA ILE A 321 5.73 13.49 -2.18
C ILE A 321 6.89 12.62 -1.66
N ILE A 322 7.89 13.23 -1.03
CA ILE A 322 9.02 12.50 -0.42
C ILE A 322 8.51 11.53 0.65
N PHE A 323 7.60 11.98 1.52
CA PHE A 323 6.98 11.12 2.53
C PHE A 323 6.31 9.89 1.90
N LEU A 324 5.49 10.07 0.85
CA LEU A 324 4.82 8.98 0.14
C LEU A 324 5.82 7.98 -0.46
N LEU A 325 6.85 8.46 -1.16
CA LEU A 325 7.89 7.62 -1.77
C LEU A 325 8.68 6.86 -0.71
N VAL A 326 9.05 7.49 0.41
CA VAL A 326 9.78 6.84 1.51
C VAL A 326 8.93 5.75 2.15
N VAL A 327 7.64 6.02 2.40
CA VAL A 327 6.72 5.04 3.00
C VAL A 327 6.52 3.83 2.08
N LEU A 328 6.31 4.07 0.78
CA LEU A 328 6.15 3.03 -0.24
C LEU A 328 7.42 2.16 -0.34
N THR A 329 8.55 2.78 -0.69
CA THR A 329 9.83 2.08 -0.94
C THR A 329 10.35 1.33 0.29
N SER A 330 10.16 1.90 1.49
CA SER A 330 10.50 1.24 2.76
C SER A 330 9.64 0.01 3.01
N THR A 331 8.35 0.05 2.67
CA THR A 331 7.43 -1.08 2.84
C THR A 331 7.71 -2.18 1.82
N VAL A 332 7.93 -1.83 0.56
CA VAL A 332 8.36 -2.75 -0.51
C VAL A 332 9.65 -3.46 -0.13
N THR A 333 10.67 -2.70 0.28
CA THR A 333 11.97 -3.26 0.67
C THR A 333 11.85 -4.19 1.88
N LYS A 334 11.05 -3.82 2.88
CA LYS A 334 10.83 -4.68 4.07
C LYS A 334 10.09 -5.97 3.72
N THR A 335 9.10 -5.90 2.82
CA THR A 335 8.33 -7.07 2.38
C THR A 335 9.23 -8.05 1.65
N THR A 336 9.99 -7.56 0.66
CA THR A 336 10.93 -8.34 -0.13
C THR A 336 12.05 -8.96 0.72
N LYS A 337 12.61 -8.19 1.67
CA LYS A 337 13.62 -8.74 2.60
C LYS A 337 13.05 -9.83 3.50
N GLU A 338 11.80 -9.69 3.94
CA GLU A 338 11.17 -10.68 4.82
C GLU A 338 10.77 -11.96 4.08
N SER A 339 10.33 -11.88 2.82
CA SER A 339 10.10 -13.07 1.99
C SER A 339 11.41 -13.80 1.69
N ASN A 340 12.47 -13.07 1.34
CA ASN A 340 13.79 -13.67 1.07
C ASN A 340 14.41 -14.29 2.33
N LYS A 341 14.05 -13.79 3.51
CA LYS A 341 14.47 -14.37 4.80
C LYS A 341 13.89 -15.77 5.02
N THR A 342 12.72 -16.08 4.45
CA THR A 342 12.05 -17.38 4.63
C THR A 342 12.93 -18.55 4.22
N GLY A 343 13.66 -18.43 3.10
CA GLY A 343 14.61 -19.47 2.65
C GLY A 343 15.70 -19.76 3.69
N LYS A 344 16.28 -18.73 4.32
CA LYS A 344 17.27 -18.90 5.39
C LYS A 344 16.69 -19.61 6.61
N VAL A 345 15.46 -19.28 7.00
CA VAL A 345 14.79 -19.90 8.17
C VAL A 345 14.49 -21.38 7.90
N ILE A 346 14.15 -21.75 6.67
CA ILE A 346 13.89 -23.14 6.29
C ILE A 346 15.17 -23.96 6.25
N ASN A 347 16.26 -23.41 5.71
CA ASN A 347 17.54 -24.11 5.70
C ASN A 347 18.02 -24.40 7.13
N LEU A 348 17.92 -23.42 8.04
CA LEU A 348 18.21 -23.63 9.47
C LEU A 348 17.33 -24.71 10.10
N LEU A 349 16.08 -24.83 9.65
CA LEU A 349 15.18 -25.85 10.16
C LEU A 349 15.51 -27.25 9.59
N MET A 350 15.96 -27.32 8.34
CA MET A 350 16.43 -28.55 7.72
C MET A 350 17.66 -29.10 8.45
N ASP A 351 18.63 -28.24 8.79
CA ASP A 351 19.81 -28.61 9.59
C ASP A 351 19.43 -29.18 10.98
N GLN A 352 18.31 -28.73 11.55
CA GLN A 352 17.82 -29.21 12.86
C GLN A 352 17.05 -30.54 12.78
N CYS A 353 16.57 -30.92 11.59
CA CYS A 353 15.61 -32.02 11.40
C CYS A 353 16.19 -33.22 10.65
N SER A 354 17.51 -33.31 10.49
CA SER A 354 18.23 -34.32 9.69
C SER A 354 18.02 -35.79 10.09
N MET A 355 17.14 -36.08 11.05
CA MET A 355 16.86 -37.44 11.55
C MET A 355 15.55 -38.04 11.02
N ASP A 356 14.61 -37.24 10.48
CA ASP A 356 13.34 -37.74 9.92
C ASP A 356 13.25 -37.50 8.41
N GLN A 357 13.41 -38.58 7.64
CA GLN A 357 13.43 -38.57 6.18
C GLN A 357 12.15 -37.98 5.55
N LYS A 358 10.97 -38.16 6.18
CA LYS A 358 9.71 -37.63 5.64
C LYS A 358 9.62 -36.11 5.80
N ILE A 359 10.09 -35.58 6.93
CA ILE A 359 10.13 -34.14 7.20
C ILE A 359 11.19 -33.48 6.32
N GLU A 360 12.37 -34.08 6.20
CA GLU A 360 13.46 -33.62 5.36
C GLU A 360 13.04 -33.49 3.90
N GLN A 361 12.42 -34.54 3.31
CA GLN A 361 11.91 -34.49 1.93
C GLN A 361 10.92 -33.34 1.71
N ARG A 362 10.04 -33.07 2.69
CA ARG A 362 9.05 -31.98 2.60
C ARG A 362 9.71 -30.60 2.69
N LEU A 363 10.73 -30.46 3.54
CA LEU A 363 11.51 -29.22 3.69
C LEU A 363 12.40 -28.97 2.46
N ALA A 364 13.04 -30.00 1.92
CA ALA A 364 13.81 -29.90 0.69
C ALA A 364 12.93 -29.45 -0.49
N LYS A 365 11.73 -30.04 -0.64
CA LYS A 365 10.75 -29.59 -1.64
C LYS A 365 10.26 -28.17 -1.36
N PHE A 366 10.17 -27.74 -0.11
CA PHE A 366 9.79 -26.36 0.21
C PHE A 366 10.92 -25.38 -0.13
N SER A 367 12.17 -25.71 0.22
CA SER A 367 13.35 -24.89 -0.09
C SER A 367 13.51 -24.72 -1.60
N SER A 368 13.35 -25.80 -2.38
CA SER A 368 13.37 -25.75 -3.84
C SER A 368 12.31 -24.79 -4.40
N ASP A 369 11.06 -24.89 -3.95
CA ASP A 369 9.99 -24.01 -4.46
C ASP A 369 10.26 -22.53 -4.12
N ILE A 370 10.86 -22.23 -2.96
CA ILE A 370 11.21 -20.85 -2.57
C ILE A 370 12.28 -20.26 -3.47
N LEU A 371 13.27 -21.04 -3.89
CA LEU A 371 14.35 -20.55 -4.76
C LEU A 371 13.81 -19.99 -6.07
N HIS A 372 12.68 -20.51 -6.56
CA HIS A 372 12.03 -20.05 -7.79
C HIS A 372 11.04 -18.89 -7.57
N LEU A 373 10.63 -18.63 -6.32
CA LEU A 373 9.64 -17.60 -5.97
C LEU A 373 10.33 -16.31 -5.53
N LYS A 374 10.92 -15.59 -6.48
CA LYS A 374 11.49 -14.26 -6.23
C LYS A 374 10.42 -13.19 -6.38
N ILE A 375 10.10 -12.51 -5.28
CA ILE A 375 9.17 -11.38 -5.29
C ILE A 375 9.96 -10.11 -5.64
N GLU A 376 9.57 -9.47 -6.73
CA GLU A 376 10.04 -8.14 -7.12
C GLU A 376 8.84 -7.24 -7.34
N PHE A 377 8.95 -5.98 -6.90
CA PHE A 377 7.89 -5.01 -7.07
C PHE A 377 8.37 -3.93 -8.02
N THR A 378 7.71 -3.83 -9.17
CA THR A 378 8.00 -2.90 -10.25
C THR A 378 6.77 -2.02 -10.54
N ALA A 379 6.99 -0.79 -10.98
CA ALA A 379 5.96 0.03 -11.60
C ALA A 379 5.87 -0.39 -13.07
N TYR A 380 4.94 -1.31 -13.35
CA TYR A 380 4.67 -1.81 -14.71
C TYR A 380 5.93 -2.34 -15.40
N ASP A 381 6.79 -3.04 -14.65
CA ASP A 381 8.08 -3.60 -15.12
C ASP A 381 9.11 -2.60 -15.65
N VAL A 382 8.84 -1.30 -15.55
CA VAL A 382 9.77 -0.24 -15.97
C VAL A 382 10.66 0.20 -14.80
N ILE A 383 10.07 0.43 -13.63
CA ILE A 383 10.77 1.08 -12.50
C ILE A 383 10.70 0.21 -11.24
N PRO A 384 11.83 -0.23 -10.65
CA PRO A 384 11.79 -0.96 -9.39
C PRO A 384 11.32 -0.05 -8.25
N LEU A 385 10.40 -0.54 -7.42
CA LEU A 385 9.80 0.20 -6.29
C LEU A 385 10.61 0.12 -5.00
N ASP A 386 11.91 -0.20 -5.09
CA ASP A 386 12.81 -0.30 -3.94
C ASP A 386 13.36 1.08 -3.52
N ARG A 387 14.31 1.11 -2.58
CA ARG A 387 14.90 2.38 -2.11
C ARG A 387 15.67 3.14 -3.20
N ARG A 388 16.06 2.50 -4.29
CA ARG A 388 16.79 3.15 -5.40
C ARG A 388 15.88 4.12 -6.14
N LEU A 389 14.55 3.88 -6.14
CA LEU A 389 13.56 4.77 -6.70
C LEU A 389 13.68 6.20 -6.17
N LEU A 390 13.91 6.37 -4.86
CA LEU A 390 14.02 7.69 -4.27
C LEU A 390 15.24 8.44 -4.82
N ALA A 391 16.39 7.78 -4.90
CA ALA A 391 17.60 8.36 -5.46
C ALA A 391 17.43 8.71 -6.95
N MET A 392 16.78 7.83 -7.71
CA MET A 392 16.47 8.05 -9.12
C MET A 392 15.56 9.28 -9.33
N ILE A 393 14.50 9.43 -8.54
CA ILE A 393 13.58 10.56 -8.62
C ILE A 393 14.30 11.86 -8.23
N VAL A 394 15.02 11.87 -7.10
CA VAL A 394 15.76 13.05 -6.64
C VAL A 394 16.81 13.47 -7.66
N GLY A 395 17.57 12.53 -8.22
CA GLY A 395 18.56 12.79 -9.27
C GLY A 395 17.90 13.37 -10.52
N THR A 396 16.84 12.73 -11.02
CA THR A 396 16.07 13.20 -12.18
C THR A 396 15.55 14.63 -11.98
N VAL A 397 14.91 14.90 -10.84
CA VAL A 397 14.38 16.24 -10.52
C VAL A 397 15.52 17.26 -10.45
N ALA A 398 16.62 16.95 -9.77
CA ALA A 398 17.77 17.85 -9.68
C ALA A 398 18.40 18.15 -11.05
N THR A 399 18.60 17.14 -11.89
CA THR A 399 19.15 17.32 -13.24
C THR A 399 18.26 18.22 -14.10
N TYR A 400 16.95 17.96 -14.14
CA TYR A 400 16.03 18.80 -14.90
C TYR A 400 15.89 20.21 -14.32
N LEU A 401 15.98 20.38 -12.99
CA LEU A 401 16.01 21.71 -12.38
C LEU A 401 17.23 22.51 -12.83
N VAL A 402 18.42 21.91 -12.82
CA VAL A 402 19.65 22.57 -13.29
C VAL A 402 19.49 23.00 -14.75
N ILE A 403 18.99 22.12 -15.62
CA ILE A 403 18.74 22.44 -17.03
C ILE A 403 17.79 23.63 -17.18
N VAL A 404 16.64 23.61 -16.50
CA VAL A 404 15.60 24.66 -16.60
C VAL A 404 16.04 26.00 -15.98
N ILE A 405 17.01 25.98 -15.06
CA ILE A 405 17.57 27.21 -14.49
C ILE A 405 18.63 27.82 -15.41
N GLN A 406 19.40 26.98 -16.11
CA GLN A 406 20.50 27.41 -16.98
C GLN A 406 20.04 27.88 -18.36
N PHE A 407 19.01 27.23 -18.92
CA PHE A 407 18.46 27.46 -20.26
C PHE A 407 17.00 27.87 -20.16
#